data_AF-A0A2S9YXW9-F1
#
_entry.id   AF-A0A2S9YXW9-F1
#
_cell.length_a   1.000
_cell.length_b   1.000
_cell.length_c   1.000
_cell.angle_alpha   90.00
_cell.angle_beta   90.00
_cell.angle_gamma   90.00
#
_symmetry.space_group_name_H-M   'P 1'
#
loop_
_entity.id
_entity.type
_entity.pdbx_description
1 polymer ?
#
loop_
_entity_poly.entity_id
_entity_poly.type
_entity_poly.pdbx_seq_one_letter_code
_entity_poly.pdbx_strand_id
1 'polypeptide(L)'
;MRRLALVLLPVFLAAMLGTHTAVKDRRDAFPPDQDLLYLPPAQHLGPMSLGYREALGDLIWIRTVIFAGDRVGATNYRWIMEYLEAIYSLSPQFRRPYAWGGVAFIYTGDNIDRAMVDRAIALYERGLAHFPEDHELLFAAGMLLTRDVQSVPGYTADEQAAAMDKGAGLIRKAAAFGAPPLVRELAATLVSEGGADQLAIAFLESQLLQAEDPDHRRLLKQKLEAAIGEAGLASIERLREEFEAEHQAERPYVPPDLYVLIRE
;
A
#
# COMPACT_ATOMS: atom_id res chain seq x y z
N MET A 1 -4.90 -5.83 -56.60
CA MET A 1 -4.17 -5.86 -55.31
C MET A 1 -2.80 -5.18 -55.37
N ARG A 2 -1.90 -5.54 -56.31
CA ARG A 2 -0.52 -5.01 -56.39
C ARG A 2 -0.40 -3.47 -56.54
N ARG A 3 -1.33 -2.82 -57.26
CA ARG A 3 -1.38 -1.35 -57.41
C ARG A 3 -1.89 -0.60 -56.17
N LEU A 4 -2.76 -1.21 -55.37
CA LEU A 4 -3.19 -0.64 -54.08
C LEU A 4 -2.04 -0.69 -53.06
N ALA A 5 -1.29 -1.79 -53.02
CA ALA A 5 -0.14 -1.94 -52.12
C ALA A 5 0.96 -0.89 -52.38
N LEU A 6 1.19 -0.52 -53.65
CA LEU A 6 2.18 0.49 -54.06
C LEU A 6 1.83 1.92 -53.61
N VAL A 7 0.55 2.23 -53.38
CA VAL A 7 0.10 3.55 -52.90
C VAL A 7 -0.08 3.54 -51.38
N LEU A 8 -0.53 2.43 -50.80
CA LEU A 8 -0.72 2.30 -49.36
C LEU A 8 0.59 2.29 -48.58
N LEU A 9 1.65 1.68 -49.14
CA LEU A 9 2.96 1.61 -48.48
C LEU A 9 3.60 3.00 -48.25
N PRO A 10 3.73 3.91 -49.25
CA PRO A 10 4.31 5.23 -49.03
C PRO A 10 3.42 6.13 -48.15
N VAL A 11 2.09 5.99 -48.22
CA VAL A 11 1.18 6.71 -47.33
C VAL A 11 1.36 6.26 -45.89
N PHE A 12 1.47 4.95 -45.65
CA PHE A 12 1.77 4.40 -44.34
C PHE A 12 3.14 4.85 -43.83
N LEU A 13 4.16 4.87 -44.70
CA LEU A 13 5.50 5.34 -44.36
C LEU A 13 5.51 6.83 -43.99
N ALA A 14 4.80 7.67 -44.75
CA ALA A 14 4.67 9.11 -44.49
C ALA A 14 3.90 9.37 -43.18
N ALA A 15 2.84 8.62 -42.91
CA ALA A 15 2.12 8.68 -41.63
C ALA A 15 3.03 8.25 -40.46
N MET A 16 3.78 7.16 -40.62
CA MET A 16 4.74 6.68 -39.61
C MET A 16 5.82 7.73 -39.32
N LEU A 17 6.42 8.30 -40.36
CA LEU A 17 7.42 9.38 -40.24
C LEU A 17 6.83 10.63 -39.56
N GLY A 18 5.63 11.06 -39.96
CA GLY A 18 4.97 12.23 -39.36
C GLY A 18 4.61 12.02 -37.89
N THR A 19 4.16 10.83 -37.51
CA THR A 19 3.92 10.50 -36.10
C THR A 19 5.22 10.42 -35.31
N HIS A 20 6.28 9.85 -35.90
CA HIS A 20 7.58 9.74 -35.24
C HIS A 20 8.20 11.12 -34.97
N THR A 21 8.13 12.06 -35.92
CA THR A 21 8.62 13.44 -35.69
C THR A 21 7.79 14.15 -34.64
N ALA A 22 6.45 14.04 -34.67
CA ALA A 22 5.60 14.67 -33.67
C ALA A 22 5.80 14.11 -32.25
N VAL A 23 6.03 12.80 -32.12
CA VAL A 23 6.35 12.15 -30.84
C VAL A 23 7.74 12.57 -30.36
N LYS A 24 8.71 12.63 -31.27
CA LYS A 24 10.07 13.08 -30.96
C LYS A 24 10.09 14.54 -30.47
N ASP A 25 9.41 15.45 -31.16
CA ASP A 25 9.35 16.86 -30.79
C ASP A 25 8.70 17.05 -29.41
N ARG A 26 7.65 16.26 -29.11
CA ARG A 26 7.05 16.25 -27.76
C ARG A 26 7.99 15.68 -26.70
N ARG A 27 8.75 14.63 -27.01
CA ARG A 27 9.74 14.05 -26.09
C ARG A 27 10.89 15.01 -25.84
N ASP A 28 11.38 15.69 -26.88
CA ASP A 28 12.51 16.61 -26.78
C ASP A 28 12.13 17.90 -26.02
N ALA A 29 10.82 18.22 -25.90
CA ALA A 29 10.31 19.27 -25.03
C ALA A 29 10.23 18.88 -23.53
N PHE A 30 10.52 17.63 -23.18
CA PHE A 30 10.53 17.19 -21.79
C PHE A 30 11.89 17.43 -21.11
N PRO A 31 11.91 17.66 -19.79
CA PRO A 31 13.15 17.83 -19.04
C PRO A 31 14.08 16.60 -19.20
N PRO A 32 15.34 16.78 -19.62
CA PRO A 32 16.28 15.69 -19.92
C PRO A 32 16.71 14.88 -18.69
N ASP A 33 16.46 15.40 -17.49
CA ASP A 33 16.66 14.74 -16.20
C ASP A 33 15.54 13.75 -15.87
N GLN A 34 14.53 13.58 -16.73
CA GLN A 34 13.39 12.69 -16.51
C GLN A 34 13.41 11.55 -17.53
N ASP A 35 13.91 10.37 -17.11
CA ASP A 35 13.83 9.12 -17.89
C ASP A 35 12.39 8.56 -17.89
N LEU A 36 11.43 9.43 -18.20
CA LEU A 36 10.00 9.16 -18.29
C LEU A 36 9.71 8.44 -19.60
N LEU A 37 9.11 7.25 -19.50
CA LEU A 37 8.49 6.62 -20.65
C LEU A 37 7.22 7.38 -20.99
N TYR A 38 7.21 8.11 -22.11
CA TYR A 38 5.96 8.70 -22.60
C TYR A 38 4.99 7.58 -23.00
N LEU A 39 3.84 7.50 -22.33
CA LEU A 39 2.76 6.59 -22.74
C LEU A 39 1.69 7.36 -23.53
N PRO A 40 1.32 6.86 -24.72
CA PRO A 40 0.08 7.26 -25.37
C PRO A 40 -1.11 7.08 -24.42
N PRO A 41 -2.19 7.87 -24.58
CA PRO A 41 -3.42 7.69 -23.81
C PRO A 41 -3.91 6.23 -23.85
N ALA A 42 -4.43 5.75 -22.72
CA ALA A 42 -4.78 4.33 -22.52
C ALA A 42 -5.69 3.72 -23.62
N GLN A 43 -6.54 4.54 -24.25
CA GLN A 43 -7.41 4.14 -25.36
C GLN A 43 -6.64 3.72 -26.63
N HIS A 44 -5.42 4.23 -26.83
CA HIS A 44 -4.59 3.92 -28.00
C HIS A 44 -3.67 2.71 -27.77
N LEU A 45 -3.38 2.38 -26.51
CA LEU A 45 -2.46 1.31 -26.15
C LEU A 45 -2.99 -0.08 -26.54
N GLY A 46 -4.31 -0.29 -26.49
CA GLY A 46 -4.94 -1.55 -26.87
C GLY A 46 -4.58 -1.98 -28.30
N PRO A 47 -4.88 -1.17 -29.33
CA PRO A 47 -4.47 -1.45 -30.71
C PRO A 47 -2.94 -1.49 -30.90
N MET A 48 -2.19 -0.62 -30.21
CA MET A 48 -0.73 -0.58 -30.29
C MET A 48 -0.05 -1.83 -29.72
N SER A 49 -0.72 -2.58 -28.85
CA SER A 49 -0.22 -3.85 -28.34
C SER A 49 -0.15 -4.97 -29.39
N LEU A 50 -0.76 -4.78 -30.57
CA LEU A 50 -0.84 -5.78 -31.64
C LEU A 50 -1.41 -7.14 -31.18
N GLY A 51 -2.28 -7.13 -30.16
CA GLY A 51 -2.88 -8.32 -29.56
C GLY A 51 -2.17 -8.82 -28.31
N TYR A 52 -0.99 -8.29 -27.97
CA TYR A 52 -0.21 -8.65 -26.77
C TYR A 52 -0.44 -7.65 -25.63
N ARG A 53 -1.69 -7.49 -25.21
CA ARG A 53 -2.08 -6.46 -24.23
C ARG A 53 -1.41 -6.69 -22.88
N GLU A 54 -1.39 -7.94 -22.42
CA GLU A 54 -0.83 -8.36 -21.14
C GLU A 54 0.68 -8.14 -21.12
N ALA A 55 1.40 -8.55 -22.18
CA ALA A 55 2.84 -8.35 -22.29
C ALA A 55 3.23 -6.86 -22.34
N LEU A 56 2.43 -6.03 -23.01
CA LEU A 56 2.62 -4.58 -22.98
C LEU A 56 2.34 -4.01 -21.58
N GLY A 57 1.32 -4.52 -20.89
CA GLY A 57 1.03 -4.18 -19.49
C GLY A 57 2.18 -4.54 -18.56
N ASP A 58 2.78 -5.72 -18.71
CA ASP A 58 3.94 -6.18 -17.92
C ASP A 58 5.17 -5.30 -18.17
N LEU A 59 5.42 -4.92 -19.42
CA LEU A 59 6.53 -4.01 -19.77
C LEU A 59 6.35 -2.63 -19.14
N ILE A 60 5.13 -2.08 -19.21
CA ILE A 60 4.80 -0.81 -18.57
C ILE A 60 4.98 -0.93 -17.06
N TRP A 61 4.53 -2.03 -16.45
CA TRP A 61 4.69 -2.28 -15.01
C TRP A 61 6.16 -2.30 -14.56
N ILE A 62 7.03 -3.01 -15.28
CA ILE A 62 8.47 -3.03 -14.97
C ILE A 62 9.02 -1.59 -14.97
N ARG A 63 8.65 -0.79 -15.98
CA ARG A 63 9.08 0.60 -16.07
C ARG A 63 8.52 1.46 -14.94
N THR A 64 7.26 1.24 -14.53
CA THR A 64 6.63 1.93 -13.40
C THR A 64 7.40 1.70 -12.10
N VAL A 65 7.76 0.45 -11.79
CA VAL A 65 8.48 0.12 -10.55
C VAL A 65 9.90 0.69 -10.57
N ILE A 66 10.61 0.60 -11.71
CA ILE A 66 11.94 1.21 -11.86
C ILE A 66 11.85 2.72 -11.67
N PHE A 67 10.90 3.38 -12.32
CA PHE A 67 10.69 4.81 -12.23
C PHE A 67 10.37 5.25 -10.79
N ALA A 68 9.55 4.49 -10.07
CA ALA A 68 9.22 4.77 -8.69
C ALA A 68 10.42 4.55 -7.74
N GLY A 69 11.24 3.51 -8.00
CA GLY A 69 12.41 3.18 -7.18
C GLY A 69 13.61 4.11 -7.36
N ASP A 70 13.84 4.62 -8.58
CA ASP A 70 14.91 5.58 -8.89
C ASP A 70 14.66 6.97 -8.26
N ARG A 71 13.45 7.19 -7.74
CA ARG A 71 12.94 8.52 -7.36
C ARG A 71 12.20 8.53 -6.03
N VAL A 72 12.59 7.68 -5.09
CA VAL A 72 12.08 7.74 -3.71
C VAL A 72 12.34 9.15 -3.15
N GLY A 73 11.28 9.96 -3.01
CA GLY A 73 11.34 11.36 -2.57
C GLY A 73 11.26 12.44 -3.67
N ALA A 74 11.15 12.08 -4.96
CA ALA A 74 10.98 13.06 -6.04
C ALA A 74 9.54 13.12 -6.58
N THR A 75 9.05 14.35 -6.69
CA THR A 75 7.68 14.79 -6.92
C THR A 75 7.21 14.54 -8.36
N ASN A 76 6.84 13.31 -8.72
CA ASN A 76 6.25 13.08 -10.05
C ASN A 76 5.13 12.02 -10.08
N TYR A 77 4.24 12.08 -9.07
CA TYR A 77 3.07 11.21 -8.88
C TYR A 77 2.13 11.10 -10.08
N ARG A 78 2.03 12.18 -10.87
CA ARG A 78 1.15 12.21 -12.05
C ARG A 78 1.50 11.08 -13.02
N TRP A 79 2.78 10.80 -13.23
CA TRP A 79 3.22 9.80 -14.19
C TRP A 79 2.96 8.37 -13.73
N ILE A 80 3.12 8.11 -12.43
CA ILE A 80 2.78 6.80 -11.84
C ILE A 80 1.29 6.51 -12.09
N MET A 81 0.42 7.50 -11.90
CA MET A 81 -1.01 7.33 -12.16
C MET A 81 -1.32 7.08 -13.64
N GLU A 82 -0.66 7.78 -14.55
CA GLU A 82 -0.83 7.54 -15.99
C GLU A 82 -0.37 6.13 -16.39
N TYR A 83 0.71 5.63 -15.79
CA TYR A 83 1.19 4.27 -16.03
C TYR A 83 0.24 3.21 -15.48
N LEU A 84 -0.26 3.41 -14.26
CA LEU A 84 -1.24 2.50 -13.66
C LEU A 84 -2.52 2.46 -14.50
N GLU A 85 -3.03 3.60 -14.96
CA GLU A 85 -4.23 3.63 -15.82
C GLU A 85 -4.02 2.91 -17.15
N ALA A 86 -2.83 3.08 -17.75
CA ALA A 86 -2.44 2.32 -18.93
C ALA A 86 -2.45 0.81 -18.68
N ILE A 87 -1.88 0.37 -17.55
CA ILE A 87 -1.86 -1.05 -17.17
C ILE A 87 -3.28 -1.58 -16.94
N TYR A 88 -4.14 -0.85 -16.21
CA TYR A 88 -5.52 -1.29 -15.96
C TYR A 88 -6.38 -1.37 -17.22
N SER A 89 -6.11 -0.52 -18.21
CA SER A 89 -6.74 -0.61 -19.52
C SER A 89 -6.27 -1.83 -20.31
N LEU A 90 -4.98 -2.13 -20.25
CA LEU A 90 -4.39 -3.23 -21.01
C LEU A 90 -4.67 -4.60 -20.40
N SER A 91 -4.45 -4.73 -19.09
CA SER A 91 -4.49 -5.98 -18.32
C SER A 91 -5.23 -5.77 -16.98
N PRO A 92 -6.57 -5.69 -16.97
CA PRO A 92 -7.35 -5.48 -15.75
C PRO A 92 -7.25 -6.65 -14.75
N GLN A 93 -6.84 -7.83 -15.20
CA GLN A 93 -6.61 -8.99 -14.34
C GLN A 93 -5.20 -8.99 -13.72
N PHE A 94 -4.40 -7.93 -13.94
CA PHE A 94 -3.10 -7.81 -13.32
C PHE A 94 -3.22 -7.25 -11.89
N ARG A 95 -3.29 -8.15 -10.90
CA ARG A 95 -3.49 -7.83 -9.48
C ARG A 95 -2.45 -6.88 -8.88
N ARG A 96 -1.16 -7.10 -9.15
CA ARG A 96 -0.04 -6.40 -8.49
C ARG A 96 -0.11 -4.86 -8.59
N PRO A 97 -0.36 -4.27 -9.77
CA PRO A 97 -0.58 -2.83 -9.90
C PRO A 97 -1.65 -2.25 -8.97
N TYR A 98 -2.77 -2.96 -8.74
CA TYR A 98 -3.82 -2.49 -7.81
C TYR A 98 -3.33 -2.47 -6.36
N ALA A 99 -2.66 -3.54 -5.93
CA ALA A 99 -2.14 -3.66 -4.57
C ALA A 99 -1.04 -2.62 -4.28
N TRP A 100 -0.18 -2.35 -5.27
CA TRP A 100 0.93 -1.41 -5.12
C TRP A 100 0.49 0.05 -5.27
N GLY A 101 -0.37 0.35 -6.24
CA GLY A 101 -0.68 1.70 -6.66
C GLY A 101 -1.30 2.57 -5.58
N GLY A 102 -2.17 2.02 -4.74
CA GLY A 102 -2.86 2.81 -3.71
C GLY A 102 -1.96 3.16 -2.52
N VAL A 103 -1.01 2.28 -2.15
CA VAL A 103 -0.01 2.55 -1.10
C VAL A 103 1.03 3.52 -1.63
N ALA A 104 1.59 3.27 -2.81
CA ALA A 104 2.58 4.15 -3.42
C ALA A 104 2.06 5.59 -3.59
N PHE A 105 0.76 5.73 -3.88
CA PHE A 105 0.13 7.02 -4.08
C PHE A 105 0.03 7.87 -2.80
N ILE A 106 -0.12 7.25 -1.62
CA ILE A 106 -0.27 7.96 -0.34
C ILE A 106 1.07 8.24 0.32
N TYR A 107 1.98 7.26 0.32
CA TYR A 107 3.20 7.32 1.14
C TYR A 107 4.41 7.93 0.44
N THR A 108 4.29 8.30 -0.84
CA THR A 108 5.38 8.99 -1.55
C THR A 108 5.18 10.52 -1.54
N GLY A 109 4.01 11.05 -1.19
CA GLY A 109 3.65 12.48 -1.17
C GLY A 109 4.13 13.25 0.05
N ASP A 110 4.69 14.46 -0.13
CA ASP A 110 5.07 15.36 0.98
C ASP A 110 3.84 15.95 1.72
N ASN A 111 2.71 16.11 1.03
CA ASN A 111 1.45 16.60 1.59
C ASN A 111 0.28 15.78 1.05
N ILE A 112 -0.38 15.00 1.91
CA ILE A 112 -1.58 14.23 1.56
C ILE A 112 -2.80 15.15 1.62
N ASP A 113 -3.53 15.28 0.52
CA ASP A 113 -4.79 16.02 0.44
C ASP A 113 -6.01 15.11 0.19
N ARG A 114 -7.22 15.68 0.29
CA ARG A 114 -8.48 14.94 0.06
C ARG A 114 -8.54 14.32 -1.34
N ALA A 115 -8.13 15.07 -2.37
CA ALA A 115 -8.20 14.59 -3.76
C ALA A 115 -7.27 13.38 -3.99
N MET A 116 -6.17 13.33 -3.24
CA MET A 116 -5.30 12.19 -3.20
C MET A 116 -5.98 10.99 -2.54
N VAL A 117 -6.50 11.13 -1.33
CA VAL A 117 -7.19 10.03 -0.62
C VAL A 117 -8.35 9.48 -1.45
N ASP A 118 -9.18 10.35 -2.03
CA ASP A 118 -10.32 9.96 -2.87
C ASP A 118 -9.88 9.14 -4.10
N ARG A 119 -8.75 9.52 -4.73
CA ARG A 119 -8.20 8.76 -5.87
C ARG A 119 -7.65 7.40 -5.45
N ALA A 120 -7.00 7.30 -4.30
CA ALA A 120 -6.51 6.02 -3.79
C ALA A 120 -7.67 5.08 -3.44
N ILE A 121 -8.75 5.60 -2.84
CA ILE A 121 -9.98 4.85 -2.58
C ILE A 121 -10.56 4.30 -3.89
N ALA A 122 -10.74 5.17 -4.89
CA ALA A 122 -11.29 4.75 -6.20
C ALA A 122 -10.43 3.67 -6.88
N LEU A 123 -9.11 3.72 -6.70
CA LEU A 123 -8.18 2.71 -7.22
C LEU A 123 -8.43 1.34 -6.58
N TYR A 124 -8.54 1.29 -5.26
CA TYR A 124 -8.81 0.04 -4.56
C TYR A 124 -10.22 -0.47 -4.84
N GLU A 125 -11.22 0.40 -4.97
CA GLU A 125 -12.57 0.00 -5.38
C GLU A 125 -12.56 -0.66 -6.76
N ARG A 126 -11.80 -0.10 -7.71
CA ARG A 126 -11.60 -0.72 -9.02
C ARG A 126 -10.90 -2.08 -8.90
N GLY A 127 -9.89 -2.20 -8.06
CA GLY A 127 -9.21 -3.47 -7.79
C GLY A 127 -10.16 -4.52 -7.18
N LEU A 128 -10.95 -4.14 -6.19
CA LEU A 128 -11.94 -4.99 -5.52
C LEU A 128 -13.09 -5.41 -6.44
N ALA A 129 -13.40 -4.64 -7.48
CA ALA A 129 -14.35 -5.07 -8.52
C ALA A 129 -13.84 -6.27 -9.32
N HIS A 130 -12.52 -6.41 -9.49
CA HIS A 130 -11.88 -7.56 -10.14
C HIS A 130 -11.51 -8.66 -9.15
N PHE A 131 -11.10 -8.31 -7.93
CA PHE A 131 -10.62 -9.23 -6.90
C PHE A 131 -11.36 -9.02 -5.57
N PRO A 132 -12.65 -9.39 -5.47
CA PRO A 132 -13.51 -9.06 -4.34
C PRO A 132 -13.14 -9.74 -3.01
N GLU A 133 -12.33 -10.80 -3.08
CA GLU A 133 -11.86 -11.62 -1.96
C GLU A 133 -10.38 -11.40 -1.64
N ASP A 134 -9.73 -10.46 -2.33
CA ASP A 134 -8.31 -10.17 -2.10
C ASP A 134 -8.13 -9.46 -0.76
N HIS A 135 -7.61 -10.19 0.23
CA HIS A 135 -7.44 -9.68 1.57
C HIS A 135 -6.46 -8.49 1.65
N GLU A 136 -5.48 -8.37 0.75
CA GLU A 136 -4.55 -7.24 0.74
C GLU A 136 -5.25 -5.97 0.26
N LEU A 137 -6.04 -6.07 -0.82
CA LEU A 137 -6.82 -4.93 -1.33
C LEU A 137 -7.91 -4.52 -0.34
N LEU A 138 -8.59 -5.49 0.27
CA LEU A 138 -9.62 -5.24 1.27
C LEU A 138 -9.03 -4.51 2.49
N PHE A 139 -7.88 -4.99 2.98
CA PHE A 139 -7.21 -4.37 4.11
C PHE A 139 -6.72 -2.95 3.79
N ALA A 140 -6.06 -2.77 2.64
CA ALA A 140 -5.52 -1.46 2.25
C ALA A 140 -6.64 -0.42 2.05
N ALA A 141 -7.74 -0.81 1.40
CA ALA A 141 -8.92 0.05 1.26
C ALA A 141 -9.56 0.39 2.62
N GLY A 142 -9.64 -0.61 3.51
CA GLY A 142 -10.16 -0.44 4.86
C GLY A 142 -9.34 0.57 5.67
N MET A 143 -8.02 0.42 5.68
CA MET A 143 -7.09 1.32 6.37
C MET A 143 -7.21 2.77 5.88
N LEU A 144 -7.35 2.96 4.57
CA LEU A 144 -7.57 4.27 3.96
C LEU A 144 -8.81 4.98 4.53
N LEU A 145 -9.91 4.25 4.66
CA LEU A 145 -11.18 4.78 5.14
C LEU A 145 -11.19 5.02 6.66
N THR A 146 -10.56 4.14 7.44
CA THR A 146 -10.53 4.27 8.91
C THR A 146 -9.44 5.21 9.43
N ARG A 147 -8.43 5.54 8.62
CA ARG A 147 -7.28 6.35 9.05
C ARG A 147 -7.15 7.65 8.26
N ASP A 148 -7.01 7.57 6.94
CA ASP A 148 -6.65 8.71 6.11
C ASP A 148 -7.82 9.67 5.92
N VAL A 149 -9.05 9.17 5.73
CA VAL A 149 -10.28 10.00 5.71
C VAL A 149 -10.51 10.73 7.06
N GLN A 150 -10.05 10.15 8.17
CA GLN A 150 -10.18 10.76 9.50
C GLN A 150 -9.13 11.85 9.74
N SER A 151 -7.95 11.69 9.14
CA SER A 151 -6.78 12.54 9.41
C SER A 151 -6.63 13.71 8.43
N VAL A 152 -7.07 13.53 7.19
CA VAL A 152 -6.90 14.53 6.13
C VAL A 152 -8.03 15.58 6.20
N PRO A 153 -7.71 16.89 6.18
CA PRO A 153 -8.72 17.94 6.17
C PRO A 153 -9.62 17.88 4.93
N GLY A 154 -10.86 18.31 5.10
CA GLY A 154 -11.82 18.48 3.99
C GLY A 154 -12.93 17.44 3.94
N TYR A 155 -12.92 16.42 4.82
CA TYR A 155 -14.06 15.53 5.01
C TYR A 155 -15.02 16.05 6.08
N THR A 156 -16.33 15.89 5.87
CA THR A 156 -17.35 16.20 6.88
C THR A 156 -17.44 15.09 7.93
N ALA A 157 -18.03 15.39 9.09
CA ALA A 157 -18.26 14.37 10.13
C ALA A 157 -19.10 13.19 9.63
N ASP A 158 -20.08 13.45 8.75
CA ASP A 158 -20.91 12.41 8.16
C ASP A 158 -20.11 11.53 7.18
N GLU A 159 -19.25 12.14 6.35
CA GLU A 159 -18.34 11.41 5.45
C GLU A 159 -17.35 10.53 6.26
N GLN A 160 -16.83 11.06 7.36
CA GLN A 160 -15.92 10.37 8.27
C GLN A 160 -16.59 9.17 8.95
N ALA A 161 -17.82 9.34 9.45
CA ALA A 161 -18.57 8.26 10.08
C ALA A 161 -18.92 7.15 9.06
N ALA A 162 -19.36 7.53 7.86
CA ALA A 162 -19.65 6.56 6.80
C ALA A 162 -18.39 5.82 6.32
N ALA A 163 -17.26 6.52 6.20
CA ALA A 163 -15.98 5.91 5.87
C ALA A 163 -15.52 4.94 6.96
N MET A 164 -15.68 5.30 8.24
CA MET A 164 -15.33 4.42 9.36
C MET A 164 -16.10 3.09 9.30
N ASP A 165 -17.43 3.14 9.15
CA ASP A 165 -18.25 1.93 9.07
C ASP A 165 -17.88 1.05 7.86
N LYS A 166 -17.75 1.67 6.67
CA LYS A 166 -17.34 0.97 5.46
C LYS A 166 -15.94 0.35 5.61
N GLY A 167 -14.99 1.11 6.14
CA GLY A 167 -13.61 0.68 6.34
C GLY A 167 -13.48 -0.49 7.31
N ALA A 168 -14.17 -0.42 8.45
CA ALA A 168 -14.26 -1.52 9.41
C ALA A 168 -14.90 -2.78 8.78
N GLY A 169 -15.92 -2.61 7.94
CA GLY A 169 -16.50 -3.69 7.14
C GLY A 169 -15.48 -4.38 6.23
N LEU A 170 -14.65 -3.60 5.52
CA LEU A 170 -13.61 -4.14 4.64
C LEU A 170 -12.49 -4.86 5.40
N ILE A 171 -12.05 -4.35 6.56
CA ILE A 171 -11.01 -4.99 7.36
C ILE A 171 -11.51 -6.31 7.95
N ARG A 172 -12.76 -6.38 8.42
CA ARG A 172 -13.39 -7.64 8.83
C ARG A 172 -13.49 -8.63 7.67
N LYS A 173 -13.84 -8.15 6.48
CA LYS A 173 -13.87 -8.98 5.27
C LYS A 173 -12.46 -9.51 4.93
N ALA A 174 -11.43 -8.67 5.01
CA ALA A 174 -10.04 -9.09 4.82
C ALA A 174 -9.63 -10.22 5.79
N ALA A 175 -10.00 -10.08 7.08
CA ALA A 175 -9.73 -11.09 8.09
C ALA A 175 -10.39 -12.44 7.76
N ALA A 176 -11.61 -12.44 7.21
CA ALA A 176 -12.31 -13.64 6.78
C ALA A 176 -11.66 -14.33 5.56
N PHE A 177 -11.02 -13.56 4.67
CA PHE A 177 -10.35 -14.08 3.47
C PHE A 177 -8.84 -14.37 3.68
N GLY A 178 -8.45 -14.73 4.90
CA GLY A 178 -7.12 -15.27 5.17
C GLY A 178 -6.02 -14.22 5.38
N ALA A 179 -6.37 -12.98 5.72
CA ALA A 179 -5.36 -11.97 6.06
C ALA A 179 -4.43 -12.44 7.20
N PRO A 180 -3.19 -11.93 7.29
CA PRO A 180 -2.23 -12.29 8.34
C PRO A 180 -2.79 -12.11 9.77
N PRO A 181 -2.25 -12.82 10.78
CA PRO A 181 -2.75 -12.77 12.16
C PRO A 181 -2.96 -11.35 12.70
N LEU A 182 -2.00 -10.45 12.46
CA LEU A 182 -2.06 -9.04 12.87
C LEU A 182 -3.27 -8.30 12.27
N VAL A 183 -3.64 -8.60 11.03
CA VAL A 183 -4.80 -7.98 10.37
C VAL A 183 -6.10 -8.52 10.96
N ARG A 184 -6.14 -9.80 11.33
CA ARG A 184 -7.31 -10.40 11.99
C ARG A 184 -7.52 -9.85 13.40
N GLU A 185 -6.43 -9.60 14.11
CA GLU A 185 -6.43 -8.94 15.41
C GLU A 185 -6.90 -7.49 15.31
N LEU A 186 -6.38 -6.73 14.35
CA LEU A 186 -6.87 -5.37 14.07
C LEU A 186 -8.39 -5.37 13.78
N ALA A 187 -8.87 -6.32 12.97
CA ALA A 187 -10.30 -6.44 12.66
C ALA A 187 -11.16 -6.69 13.90
N ALA A 188 -10.64 -7.42 14.90
CA ALA A 188 -11.31 -7.63 16.17
C ALA A 188 -11.34 -6.35 17.03
N THR A 189 -10.25 -5.57 17.02
CA THR A 189 -10.17 -4.30 17.78
C THR A 189 -11.01 -3.17 17.21
N LEU A 190 -11.26 -3.14 15.89
CA LEU A 190 -12.12 -2.13 15.25
C LEU A 190 -13.60 -2.26 15.62
N VAL A 191 -13.99 -3.38 16.27
CA VAL A 191 -15.32 -3.60 16.82
C VAL A 191 -15.48 -2.96 18.21
N SER A 192 -14.39 -2.55 18.88
CA SER A 192 -14.41 -1.99 20.23
C SER A 192 -13.91 -0.54 20.28
N GLU A 193 -14.72 0.38 20.80
CA GLU A 193 -14.27 1.73 21.17
C GLU A 193 -13.10 1.62 22.18
N GLY A 194 -11.92 2.12 21.82
CA GLY A 194 -10.68 2.06 22.63
C GLY A 194 -9.59 1.07 22.18
N GLY A 195 -9.80 0.33 21.07
CA GLY A 195 -8.84 -0.69 20.60
C GLY A 195 -7.50 -0.15 20.06
N ALA A 196 -7.43 1.11 19.64
CA ALA A 196 -6.22 1.71 19.08
C ALA A 196 -5.11 1.87 20.13
N ASP A 197 -5.48 2.23 21.37
CA ASP A 197 -4.53 2.40 22.47
C ASP A 197 -4.00 1.03 22.94
N GLN A 198 -4.87 0.02 23.02
CA GLN A 198 -4.48 -1.35 23.39
C GLN A 198 -3.57 -2.00 22.35
N LEU A 199 -3.76 -1.72 21.05
CA LEU A 199 -2.89 -2.22 19.99
C LEU A 199 -1.51 -1.54 20.00
N ALA A 200 -1.45 -0.23 20.26
CA ALA A 200 -0.18 0.48 20.42
C ALA A 200 0.62 -0.07 21.60
N ILE A 201 -0.06 -0.40 22.70
CA ILE A 201 0.51 -1.05 23.88
C ILE A 201 1.03 -2.45 23.53
N ALA A 202 0.21 -3.32 22.95
CA ALA A 202 0.61 -4.69 22.58
C ALA A 202 1.77 -4.70 21.56
N PHE A 203 1.80 -3.74 20.63
CA PHE A 203 2.90 -3.57 19.69
C PHE A 203 4.20 -3.15 20.38
N LEU A 204 4.13 -2.15 21.27
CA LEU A 204 5.29 -1.69 22.03
C LEU A 204 5.80 -2.77 23.00
N GLU A 205 4.92 -3.58 23.60
CA GLU A 205 5.26 -4.75 24.42
C GLU A 205 6.00 -5.81 23.61
N SER A 206 5.48 -6.15 22.42
CA SER A 206 6.11 -7.11 21.50
C SER A 206 7.50 -6.64 21.04
N GLN A 207 7.64 -5.35 20.69
CA GLN A 207 8.93 -4.78 20.31
C GLN A 207 9.91 -4.73 21.48
N LEU A 208 9.45 -4.47 22.70
CA LEU A 208 10.29 -4.48 23.90
C LEU A 208 10.78 -5.89 24.27
N LEU A 209 9.97 -6.92 24.02
CA LEU A 209 10.38 -8.32 24.20
C LEU A 209 11.49 -8.73 23.22
N GLN A 210 11.48 -8.18 22.01
CA GLN A 210 12.43 -8.51 20.94
C GLN A 210 13.67 -7.60 20.90
N ALA A 211 13.64 -6.45 21.58
CA ALA A 211 14.73 -5.49 21.57
C ALA A 211 15.90 -5.93 22.46
N GLU A 212 17.06 -6.21 21.85
CA GLU A 212 18.32 -6.56 22.53
C GLU A 212 19.16 -5.32 22.90
N ASP A 213 19.04 -4.22 22.15
CA ASP A 213 19.81 -2.99 22.33
C ASP A 213 19.33 -2.15 23.54
N PRO A 214 20.20 -1.79 24.51
CA PRO A 214 19.82 -1.05 25.71
C PRO A 214 19.19 0.32 25.46
N ASP A 215 19.62 1.03 24.41
CA ASP A 215 19.15 2.38 24.10
C ASP A 215 17.78 2.35 23.42
N HIS A 216 17.59 1.41 22.49
CA HIS A 216 16.30 1.12 21.88
C HIS A 216 15.27 0.66 22.93
N ARG A 217 15.65 -0.22 23.87
CA ARG A 217 14.78 -0.63 24.99
C ARG A 217 14.32 0.56 25.84
N ARG A 218 15.21 1.51 26.15
CA ARG A 218 14.83 2.73 26.92
C ARG A 218 13.79 3.56 26.21
N LEU A 219 13.96 3.75 24.89
CA LEU A 219 13.02 4.53 24.08
C LEU A 219 11.64 3.86 24.02
N LEU A 220 11.60 2.54 23.85
CA LEU A 220 10.36 1.75 23.84
C LEU A 220 9.65 1.80 25.20
N LYS A 221 10.40 1.71 26.30
CA LYS A 221 9.86 1.89 27.65
C LYS A 221 9.21 3.26 27.84
N GLN A 222 9.90 4.35 27.49
CA GLN A 222 9.34 5.71 27.60
C GLN A 222 8.04 5.89 26.81
N LYS A 223 7.97 5.29 25.60
CA LYS A 223 6.76 5.35 24.77
C LYS A 223 5.61 4.54 25.37
N LEU A 224 5.92 3.40 25.99
CA LEU A 224 4.94 2.57 26.69
C LEU A 224 4.44 3.26 27.97
N GLU A 225 5.35 3.88 28.73
CA GLU A 225 5.06 4.72 29.90
C GLU A 225 4.11 5.87 29.56
N ALA A 226 4.32 6.53 28.41
CA ALA A 226 3.44 7.59 27.93
C ALA A 226 2.05 7.08 27.48
N ALA A 227 1.95 5.82 27.06
CA ALA A 227 0.71 5.21 26.57
C ALA A 227 -0.17 4.61 27.67
N ILE A 228 0.43 4.07 28.76
CA ILE A 228 -0.30 3.39 29.85
C ILE A 228 -0.25 4.19 31.17
N GLY A 229 0.63 5.18 31.29
CA GLY A 229 0.97 5.86 32.54
C GLY A 229 1.97 5.05 33.39
N GLU A 230 2.69 5.75 34.30
CA GLU A 230 3.73 5.16 35.17
C GLU A 230 3.25 3.93 35.96
N ALA A 231 1.99 3.94 36.44
CA ALA A 231 1.43 2.86 37.24
C ALA A 231 1.16 1.57 36.44
N GLY A 232 0.83 1.69 35.15
CA GLY A 232 0.58 0.56 34.27
C GLY A 232 1.89 -0.15 33.87
N LEU A 233 2.90 0.64 33.48
CA LEU A 233 4.22 0.11 33.13
C LEU A 233 4.88 -0.59 34.33
N ALA A 234 4.83 0.02 35.52
CA ALA A 234 5.37 -0.58 36.74
C ALA A 234 4.68 -1.90 37.11
N SER A 235 3.42 -2.10 36.72
CA SER A 235 2.72 -3.37 36.93
C SER A 235 3.15 -4.47 35.95
N ILE A 236 3.41 -4.10 34.69
CA ILE A 236 3.89 -5.03 33.66
C ILE A 236 5.34 -5.43 33.95
N GLU A 237 6.20 -4.49 34.34
CA GLU A 237 7.58 -4.78 34.72
C GLU A 237 7.65 -5.74 35.91
N ARG A 238 6.80 -5.54 36.92
CA ARG A 238 6.72 -6.43 38.09
C ARG A 238 6.28 -7.85 37.70
N LEU A 239 5.28 -7.98 36.84
CA LEU A 239 4.83 -9.29 36.32
C LEU A 239 5.93 -9.98 35.51
N ARG A 240 6.74 -9.21 34.76
CA ARG A 240 7.88 -9.75 34.02
C ARG A 240 9.00 -10.21 34.96
N GLU A 241 9.35 -9.42 35.96
CA GLU A 241 10.37 -9.76 36.94
C GLU A 241 9.98 -10.99 37.77
N GLU A 242 8.70 -11.10 38.15
CA GLU A 242 8.15 -12.29 38.81
C GLU A 242 8.25 -13.53 37.90
N PHE A 243 7.89 -13.40 36.62
CA PHE A 243 8.00 -14.48 35.63
C PHE A 243 9.46 -14.90 35.39
N GLU A 244 10.38 -13.95 35.27
CA GLU A 244 11.80 -14.20 35.06
C GLU A 244 12.44 -14.85 36.29
N ALA A 245 12.05 -14.44 37.50
CA ALA A 245 12.50 -15.05 38.74
C ALA A 245 11.97 -16.49 38.90
N GLU A 246 10.70 -16.72 38.58
CA GLU A 246 10.05 -18.04 38.61
C GLU A 246 10.69 -19.00 37.60
N HIS A 247 10.90 -18.54 36.36
CA HIS A 247 11.57 -19.30 35.32
C HIS A 247 13.00 -19.70 35.70
N GLN A 248 13.78 -18.75 36.24
CA GLN A 248 15.15 -19.00 36.68
C GLN A 248 15.22 -19.94 37.88
N ALA A 249 14.23 -19.90 38.77
CA ALA A 249 14.17 -20.77 39.94
C ALA A 249 13.76 -22.20 39.60
N GLU A 250 12.78 -22.40 38.72
CA GLU A 250 12.20 -23.72 38.47
C GLU A 250 12.86 -24.44 37.29
N ARG A 251 13.02 -23.76 36.15
CA ARG A 251 13.45 -24.38 34.89
C ARG A 251 14.32 -23.44 34.04
N PRO A 252 15.51 -23.03 34.53
CA PRO A 252 16.37 -22.06 33.84
C PRO A 252 16.90 -22.55 32.48
N TYR A 253 16.86 -23.85 32.24
CA TYR A 253 17.32 -24.49 31.01
C TYR A 253 16.26 -24.56 29.90
N VAL A 254 15.01 -24.22 30.20
CA VAL A 254 13.92 -24.20 29.21
C VAL A 254 13.87 -22.81 28.57
N PRO A 255 13.80 -22.66 27.24
CA PRO A 255 13.60 -21.34 26.62
C PRO A 255 12.33 -20.66 27.15
N PRO A 256 12.33 -19.34 27.43
CA PRO A 256 11.20 -18.64 28.03
C PRO A 256 9.87 -18.87 27.30
N ASP A 257 9.89 -18.86 25.96
CA ASP A 257 8.72 -19.08 25.11
C ASP A 257 8.09 -20.47 25.31
N LEU A 258 8.92 -21.47 25.59
CA LEU A 258 8.47 -22.83 25.88
C LEU A 258 7.99 -22.95 27.33
N TYR A 259 8.60 -22.19 28.25
CA TYR A 259 8.20 -22.16 29.66
C TYR A 259 6.77 -21.65 29.83
N VAL A 260 6.37 -20.62 29.08
CA VAL A 260 4.99 -20.10 29.06
C VAL A 260 3.95 -21.18 28.75
N LEU A 261 4.29 -22.14 27.88
CA LEU A 261 3.38 -23.19 27.43
C LEU A 261 3.27 -24.38 28.38
N ILE A 262 4.23 -24.54 29.30
CA ILE A 262 4.33 -25.69 30.21
C ILE A 262 4.18 -25.30 31.69
N ARG A 263 4.01 -24.01 31.95
CA ARG A 263 3.63 -23.41 33.22
C ARG A 263 2.12 -23.63 33.40
N GLU A 264 1.74 -24.53 34.31
CA GLU A 264 0.35 -24.72 34.76
C GLU A 264 -0.03 -23.69 35.81
#